data_AF-A0A258L7T6-F1
#
_entry.id   AF-A0A258L7T6-F1
#
_cell.length_a   1.000
_cell.length_b   1.000
_cell.length_c   1.000
_cell.angle_alpha   90.00
_cell.angle_beta   90.00
_cell.angle_gamma   90.00
#
_symmetry.space_group_name_H-M   'P 1'
#
loop_
_entity.id
_entity.type
_entity.pdbx_description
1 polymer ?
#
loop_
_entity_poly.entity_id
_entity_poly.type
_entity_poly.pdbx_seq_one_letter_code
_entity_poly.pdbx_strand_id
1 'polypeptide(L)'
;MTAYIPPMLSAFLGTIALAFIIGLELHAYRRRDTQDTANVTLGYGTTRTITLIATAGIVLWSIAPVVPFCVGLGVLAVFLGLDYHKKLERGDPAFLVSLIAILAYTLGAFILTAPVVVVAVLVVVVLFALGEQAGIRRLSDAFPAQEGVTLA
;
A
#
# COMPACT_ATOMS: atom_id res chain seq x y z
N MET A 1 -11.28 -18.04 -31.59
CA MET A 1 -12.35 -17.49 -30.74
C MET A 1 -11.69 -16.98 -29.47
N THR A 2 -11.23 -15.74 -29.47
CA THR A 2 -10.67 -15.10 -28.28
C THR A 2 -11.83 -14.84 -27.31
N ALA A 3 -11.81 -15.50 -26.16
CA ALA A 3 -12.80 -15.29 -25.12
C ALA A 3 -12.76 -13.80 -24.70
N TYR A 4 -13.82 -13.07 -25.05
CA TYR A 4 -13.96 -11.65 -24.72
C TYR A 4 -14.28 -11.55 -23.23
N ILE A 5 -13.25 -11.44 -22.40
CA ILE A 5 -13.43 -11.21 -20.96
C ILE A 5 -14.08 -9.83 -20.79
N PRO A 6 -15.20 -9.70 -20.06
CA PRO A 6 -15.80 -8.40 -19.81
C PRO A 6 -14.78 -7.43 -19.19
N PRO A 7 -14.68 -6.18 -19.67
CA PRO A 7 -13.65 -5.24 -19.23
C PRO A 7 -13.71 -4.92 -17.73
N MET A 8 -14.91 -4.98 -17.15
CA MET A 8 -15.11 -4.80 -15.71
C MET A 8 -14.57 -5.99 -14.91
N LEU A 9 -14.71 -7.21 -15.45
CA LEU A 9 -14.21 -8.42 -14.80
C LEU A 9 -12.68 -8.48 -14.85
N SER A 10 -12.06 -8.07 -15.95
CA SER A 10 -10.60 -8.00 -16.04
C SER A 10 -10.02 -6.95 -15.10
N ALA A 11 -10.65 -5.78 -14.97
CA ALA A 11 -10.25 -4.76 -14.00
C ALA A 11 -10.40 -5.25 -12.55
N PHE A 12 -11.49 -5.94 -12.23
CA PHE A 12 -11.72 -6.52 -10.91
C PHE A 12 -10.68 -7.58 -10.55
N LEU A 13 -10.43 -8.54 -11.46
CA LEU A 13 -9.40 -9.56 -11.27
C LEU A 13 -7.99 -8.95 -11.17
N GLY A 14 -7.69 -7.95 -12.01
CA GLY A 14 -6.42 -7.23 -11.95
C GLY A 14 -6.22 -6.50 -10.62
N THR A 15 -7.27 -5.86 -10.10
CA THR A 15 -7.24 -5.19 -8.80
C THR A 15 -6.93 -6.17 -7.68
N ILE A 16 -7.63 -7.31 -7.65
CA ILE A 16 -7.41 -8.35 -6.64
C ILE A 16 -6.00 -8.92 -6.75
N ALA A 17 -5.56 -9.29 -7.95
CA ALA A 17 -4.25 -9.89 -8.15
C ALA A 17 -3.11 -8.95 -7.72
N LEU A 18 -3.15 -7.69 -8.16
CA LEU A 18 -2.13 -6.71 -7.82
C LEU A 18 -2.15 -6.34 -6.34
N ALA A 19 -3.33 -6.11 -5.76
CA ALA A 19 -3.46 -5.86 -4.32
C ALA A 19 -3.00 -7.04 -3.47
N PHE A 20 -3.23 -8.27 -3.94
CA PHE A 20 -2.75 -9.48 -3.28
C PHE A 20 -1.23 -9.57 -3.31
N ILE A 21 -0.59 -9.27 -4.44
CA ILE A 21 0.88 -9.20 -4.56
C ILE A 21 1.45 -8.14 -3.59
N ILE A 22 0.87 -6.94 -3.58
CA ILE A 22 1.25 -5.88 -2.63
C ILE A 22 1.10 -6.37 -1.18
N GLY A 23 -0.01 -7.04 -0.88
CA GLY A 23 -0.26 -7.59 0.44
C GLY A 23 0.74 -8.68 0.86
N LEU A 24 1.21 -9.50 -0.09
CA LEU A 24 2.24 -10.53 0.15
C LEU A 24 3.59 -9.88 0.48
N GLU A 25 4.01 -8.89 -0.30
CA GLU A 25 5.24 -8.17 -0.02
C GLU A 25 5.15 -7.40 1.31
N LEU A 26 3.98 -6.84 1.65
CA LEU A 26 3.78 -6.15 2.94
C LEU A 26 3.91 -7.12 4.12
N HIS A 27 3.40 -8.33 3.94
CA HIS A 27 3.57 -9.39 4.91
C HIS A 27 5.04 -9.79 5.07
N ALA A 28 5.76 -9.95 3.95
CA ALA A 28 7.18 -10.29 3.94
C ALA A 28 8.02 -9.18 4.61
N TYR A 29 7.75 -7.91 4.27
CA TYR A 29 8.37 -6.73 4.87
C TYR A 29 8.23 -6.73 6.39
N ARG A 30 6.99 -6.83 6.92
CA ARG A 30 6.76 -6.84 8.37
C ARG A 30 7.47 -7.99 9.07
N ARG A 31 7.55 -9.16 8.43
CA ARG A 31 8.23 -10.32 9.02
C ARG A 31 9.74 -10.11 9.13
N ARG A 32 10.36 -9.42 8.18
CA ARG A 32 11.80 -9.05 8.22
C ARG A 32 12.06 -8.00 9.31
N ASP A 33 11.21 -6.98 9.39
CA ASP A 33 11.34 -5.89 10.37
C ASP A 33 11.18 -6.41 11.82
N THR A 34 10.31 -7.40 12.02
CA THR A 34 10.08 -8.01 13.36
C THR A 34 11.22 -8.94 13.81
N GLN A 35 12.11 -9.40 12.92
CA GLN A 35 13.27 -10.20 13.34
C GLN A 35 14.31 -9.39 14.13
N ASP A 36 14.31 -8.07 14.01
CA ASP A 36 15.28 -7.18 14.68
C ASP A 36 14.77 -6.63 16.03
N THR A 37 13.45 -6.67 16.28
CA THR A 37 12.86 -6.15 17.52
C THR A 37 11.82 -7.13 18.07
N ALA A 38 12.11 -7.69 19.25
CA ALA A 38 11.28 -8.70 19.91
C ALA A 38 9.79 -8.30 19.99
N ASN A 39 8.92 -9.23 19.60
CA ASN A 39 7.52 -9.34 20.00
C ASN A 39 6.51 -8.32 19.45
N VAL A 40 6.63 -7.89 18.19
CA VAL A 40 5.50 -7.24 17.50
C VAL A 40 4.48 -8.31 17.11
N THR A 41 3.38 -8.37 17.86
CA THR A 41 2.21 -9.18 17.51
C THR A 41 1.88 -9.03 16.02
N LEU A 42 1.93 -10.13 15.28
CA LEU A 42 1.49 -10.20 13.89
C LEU A 42 -0.02 -9.94 13.86
N GLY A 43 -0.40 -8.67 13.90
CA GLY A 43 -1.78 -8.24 13.74
C GLY A 43 -2.34 -8.85 12.45
N TYR A 44 -3.42 -9.61 12.63
CA TYR A 44 -4.15 -10.34 11.61
C TYR A 44 -4.32 -9.52 10.31
N GLY A 45 -3.79 -10.04 9.19
CA GLY A 45 -4.37 -9.76 7.88
C GLY A 45 -3.66 -8.79 6.93
N THR A 46 -2.34 -8.68 6.86
CA THR A 46 -1.72 -7.79 5.84
C THR A 46 -2.11 -8.13 4.39
N THR A 47 -2.05 -9.39 4.00
CA THR A 47 -2.46 -9.84 2.66
C THR A 47 -3.96 -9.69 2.44
N ARG A 48 -4.75 -10.24 3.35
CA ARG A 48 -6.22 -10.28 3.24
C ARG A 48 -6.84 -8.89 3.35
N THR A 49 -6.41 -8.07 4.31
CA THR A 49 -6.94 -6.73 4.53
C THR A 49 -6.59 -5.80 3.37
N ILE A 50 -5.37 -5.82 2.84
CA ILE A 50 -5.02 -5.01 1.65
C ILE A 50 -5.87 -5.41 0.44
N THR A 51 -6.05 -6.71 0.22
CA THR A 51 -6.90 -7.21 -0.87
C THR A 51 -8.36 -6.78 -0.69
N LEU A 52 -8.89 -6.86 0.53
CA LEU A 52 -10.25 -6.40 0.86
C LEU A 52 -10.40 -4.89 0.70
N ILE A 53 -9.41 -4.10 1.10
CA ILE A 53 -9.39 -2.64 0.94
C ILE A 53 -9.43 -2.27 -0.55
N ALA A 54 -8.60 -2.90 -1.39
CA ALA A 54 -8.62 -2.67 -2.83
C ALA A 54 -9.94 -3.10 -3.48
N THR A 55 -10.49 -4.23 -3.02
CA THR A 55 -11.81 -4.72 -3.46
C THR A 55 -12.91 -3.73 -3.10
N ALA A 56 -12.90 -3.17 -1.88
CA ALA A 56 -13.84 -2.13 -1.48
C ALA A 56 -13.73 -0.89 -2.36
N GLY A 57 -12.50 -0.45 -2.67
CA GLY A 57 -12.23 0.69 -3.55
C GLY A 57 -12.83 0.54 -4.95
N ILE A 58 -12.57 -0.59 -5.62
CA ILE A 58 -13.15 -0.83 -6.96
C ILE A 58 -14.67 -0.96 -6.92
N VAL A 59 -15.23 -1.59 -5.89
CA VAL A 59 -16.70 -1.74 -5.72
C VAL A 59 -17.35 -0.37 -5.56
N LEU A 60 -16.84 0.46 -4.66
CA LEU A 60 -17.38 1.81 -4.41
C LEU A 60 -17.26 2.69 -5.66
N TRP A 61 -16.13 2.62 -6.38
CA TRP A 61 -15.96 3.34 -7.64
C TRP A 61 -16.95 2.88 -8.73
N SER A 62 -17.26 1.57 -8.77
CA SER A 62 -18.15 0.99 -9.78
C SER A 62 -19.64 1.29 -9.54
N ILE A 63 -20.06 1.51 -8.28
CA ILE A 63 -21.47 1.81 -7.96
C ILE A 63 -21.83 3.23 -8.37
N ALA A 64 -21.05 4.21 -7.92
CA ALA A 64 -21.16 5.59 -8.38
C ALA A 64 -19.78 6.23 -8.26
N PRO A 65 -19.23 6.79 -9.36
CA PRO A 65 -17.91 7.38 -9.31
C PRO A 65 -17.91 8.61 -8.38
N VAL A 66 -16.81 8.81 -7.67
CA VAL A 66 -16.54 9.95 -6.77
C VAL A 66 -17.19 9.87 -5.38
N VAL A 67 -18.51 10.07 -5.20
CA VAL A 67 -19.10 10.28 -3.87
C VAL A 67 -18.90 9.08 -2.92
N PRO A 68 -19.37 7.86 -3.22
CA PRO A 68 -19.18 6.72 -2.32
C PRO A 68 -17.70 6.33 -2.20
N PHE A 69 -16.91 6.55 -3.24
CA PHE A 69 -15.46 6.33 -3.20
C PHE A 69 -14.76 7.27 -2.21
N CYS A 70 -15.08 8.57 -2.21
CA CYS A 70 -14.53 9.55 -1.29
C CYS A 70 -15.03 9.33 0.14
N VAL A 71 -16.30 8.95 0.33
CA VAL A 71 -16.82 8.58 1.65
C VAL A 71 -16.08 7.35 2.19
N GLY A 72 -15.90 6.31 1.37
CA GLY A 72 -15.14 5.13 1.75
C GLY A 72 -13.68 5.44 2.06
N LEU A 73 -13.04 6.33 1.29
CA LEU A 73 -11.68 6.79 1.55
C LEU A 73 -11.60 7.54 2.89
N GLY A 74 -12.57 8.42 3.18
CA GLY A 74 -12.65 9.15 4.44
C GLY A 74 -12.83 8.21 5.64
N VAL A 75 -13.74 7.24 5.54
CA VAL A 75 -13.93 6.20 6.55
C VAL A 75 -12.62 5.43 6.77
N LEU A 76 -12.00 4.95 5.68
CA LEU A 76 -10.73 4.23 5.75
C LEU A 76 -9.63 5.08 6.41
N ALA A 77 -9.49 6.35 6.03
CA ALA A 77 -8.51 7.26 6.59
C ALA A 77 -8.72 7.49 8.10
N VAL A 78 -9.97 7.59 8.57
CA VAL A 78 -10.28 7.67 10.00
C VAL A 78 -9.87 6.39 10.73
N PHE A 79 -10.22 5.21 10.19
CA PHE A 79 -9.82 3.94 10.79
C PHE A 79 -8.30 3.78 10.87
N LEU A 80 -7.58 4.11 9.80
CA LEU A 80 -6.11 4.08 9.75
C LEU A 80 -5.50 5.12 10.69
N GLY A 81 -6.09 6.31 10.81
CA GLY A 81 -5.62 7.36 11.72
C GLY A 81 -5.74 6.94 13.18
N LEU A 82 -6.85 6.30 13.56
CA LEU A 82 -7.04 5.74 14.91
C LEU A 82 -6.07 4.60 15.21
N ASP A 83 -5.81 3.72 14.24
CA ASP A 83 -4.81 2.64 14.37
C ASP A 83 -3.39 3.22 14.49
N TYR A 84 -3.05 4.22 13.68
CA TYR A 84 -1.76 4.89 13.73
C TYR A 84 -1.54 5.61 15.07
N HIS A 85 -2.56 6.28 15.61
CA HIS A 85 -2.46 6.93 16.92
C HIS A 85 -2.10 5.93 18.03
N LYS A 86 -2.76 4.77 18.05
CA LYS A 86 -2.46 3.69 19.01
C LYS A 86 -1.07 3.09 18.83
N LYS A 87 -0.54 3.08 17.60
CA LYS A 87 0.84 2.63 17.32
C LYS A 87 1.87 3.64 17.80
N LEU A 88 1.58 4.93 17.64
CA LEU A 88 2.45 6.01 18.10
C LEU A 88 2.60 5.99 19.64
N GLU A 89 1.52 5.73 20.37
CA GLU A 89 1.55 5.52 21.83
C GLU A 89 2.43 4.32 22.25
N ARG A 90 2.62 3.34 21.36
CA ARG A 90 3.45 2.16 21.58
C ARG A 90 4.90 2.34 21.10
N GLY A 91 5.25 3.52 20.61
CA GLY A 91 6.60 3.84 20.11
C GLY A 91 6.92 3.28 18.71
N ASP A 92 5.91 2.88 17.93
CA ASP A 92 6.08 2.41 16.54
C ASP A 92 5.61 3.50 15.55
N PRO A 93 6.52 4.28 14.93
CA PRO A 93 6.17 5.35 14.01
C PRO A 93 5.88 4.87 12.57
N ALA A 94 5.75 3.56 12.31
CA ALA A 94 5.62 3.02 10.95
C ALA A 94 4.36 3.50 10.20
N PHE A 95 4.46 4.63 9.50
CA PHE A 95 3.42 5.22 8.67
C PHE A 95 3.25 4.53 7.30
N LEU A 96 4.30 3.83 6.85
CA LEU A 96 4.39 3.18 5.54
C LEU A 96 3.22 2.20 5.29
N VAL A 97 2.81 1.43 6.31
CA VAL A 97 1.70 0.46 6.21
C VAL A 97 0.36 1.17 5.91
N SER A 98 0.09 2.28 6.60
CA SER A 98 -1.12 3.07 6.41
C SER A 98 -1.15 3.70 5.01
N LEU A 99 -0.01 4.18 4.52
CA LEU A 99 0.11 4.74 3.18
C LEU A 99 -0.18 3.68 2.10
N ILE A 100 0.37 2.48 2.24
CA ILE A 100 0.13 1.37 1.31
C ILE A 100 -1.35 0.97 1.28
N ALA A 101 -2.02 0.96 2.43
CA ALA A 101 -3.45 0.66 2.50
C ALA A 101 -4.29 1.71 1.76
N ILE A 102 -3.95 3.00 1.87
CA ILE A 102 -4.60 4.06 1.08
C ILE A 102 -4.35 3.85 -0.42
N LEU A 103 -3.11 3.58 -0.83
CA LEU A 103 -2.77 3.32 -2.23
C LEU A 103 -3.53 2.10 -2.78
N ALA A 104 -3.61 1.02 -2.01
CA ALA A 104 -4.36 -0.17 -2.36
C ALA A 104 -5.86 0.13 -2.56
N TYR A 105 -6.46 0.97 -1.72
CA TYR A 105 -7.85 1.40 -1.89
C TYR A 105 -8.06 2.11 -3.24
N THR A 106 -7.12 2.99 -3.60
CA THR A 106 -7.19 3.74 -4.86
C THR A 106 -6.91 2.90 -6.11
N LEU A 107 -6.20 1.77 -5.95
CA LEU A 107 -5.74 0.92 -7.06
C LEU A 107 -6.89 0.48 -7.98
N GLY A 108 -8.03 0.13 -7.40
CA GLY A 108 -9.22 -0.31 -8.13
C GLY A 108 -9.78 0.76 -9.07
N ALA A 109 -9.98 1.97 -8.55
CA ALA A 109 -10.40 3.11 -9.35
C ALA A 109 -9.35 3.51 -10.40
N PHE A 110 -8.07 3.39 -10.04
CA PHE A 110 -6.95 3.73 -10.91
C PHE A 110 -6.85 2.78 -12.13
N ILE A 111 -7.08 1.48 -11.93
CA ILE A 111 -7.11 0.49 -13.02
C ILE A 111 -8.20 0.82 -14.05
N LEU A 112 -9.32 1.39 -13.62
CA LEU A 112 -10.44 1.74 -14.50
C LEU A 112 -10.23 3.06 -15.26
N THR A 113 -9.35 3.93 -14.79
CA THR A 113 -9.24 5.32 -15.28
C THR A 113 -7.89 5.66 -15.88
N ALA A 114 -6.83 4.95 -15.51
CA ALA A 114 -5.46 5.23 -15.95
C ALA A 114 -4.98 4.23 -17.02
N PRO A 115 -4.01 4.62 -17.87
CA PRO A 115 -3.32 3.67 -18.75
C PRO A 115 -2.62 2.58 -17.95
N VAL A 116 -2.65 1.34 -18.45
CA VAL A 116 -2.08 0.15 -17.76
C VAL A 116 -0.61 0.34 -17.36
N VAL A 117 0.17 1.06 -18.15
CA VAL A 117 1.59 1.33 -17.87
C VAL A 117 1.74 2.14 -16.58
N VAL A 118 0.87 3.13 -16.35
CA VAL A 118 0.92 3.98 -15.15
C VAL A 118 0.52 3.17 -13.91
N VAL A 119 -0.48 2.31 -14.03
CA VAL A 119 -0.87 1.36 -12.97
C VAL A 119 0.30 0.44 -12.62
N ALA A 120 0.98 -0.13 -13.62
CA ALA A 120 2.13 -0.99 -13.42
C ALA A 120 3.26 -0.25 -12.70
N VAL A 121 3.58 0.98 -13.11
CA VAL A 121 4.58 1.82 -12.43
C VAL A 121 4.21 2.08 -10.98
N LEU A 122 2.96 2.43 -10.68
CA LEU A 122 2.49 2.61 -9.30
C LEU A 122 2.75 1.37 -8.45
N VAL A 123 2.35 0.18 -8.96
CA VAL A 123 2.56 -1.08 -8.24
C VAL A 123 4.05 -1.34 -8.05
N VAL A 124 4.87 -1.15 -9.08
CA VAL A 124 6.33 -1.31 -8.98
C VAL A 124 6.91 -0.39 -7.91
N VAL A 125 6.54 0.90 -7.88
CA VAL A 125 6.99 1.85 -6.85
C VAL A 125 6.61 1.38 -5.46
N VAL A 126 5.38 0.90 -5.28
CA VAL A 126 4.95 0.30 -4.01
C VAL A 126 5.85 -0.89 -3.67
N LEU A 127 6.02 -1.86 -4.56
CA LEU A 127 6.86 -3.04 -4.31
C LEU A 127 8.31 -2.69 -3.99
N PHE A 128 8.89 -1.70 -4.67
CA PHE A 128 10.22 -1.17 -4.36
C PHE A 128 10.27 -0.58 -2.95
N ALA A 129 9.31 0.28 -2.59
CA ALA A 129 9.23 0.86 -1.25
C ALA A 129 9.14 -0.21 -0.14
N LEU A 130 8.56 -1.38 -0.42
CA LEU A 130 8.55 -2.53 0.49
C LEU A 130 9.82 -3.39 0.44
N GLY A 131 10.52 -3.42 -0.70
CA GLY A 131 11.71 -4.23 -0.91
C GLY A 131 13.01 -3.62 -0.35
N GLU A 132 13.08 -2.30 -0.22
CA GLU A 132 14.35 -1.57 -0.21
C GLU A 132 14.96 -1.24 1.17
N GLN A 133 14.87 -2.13 2.16
CA GLN A 133 15.53 -1.88 3.45
C GLN A 133 17.06 -2.12 3.48
N ALA A 134 17.64 -2.91 2.57
CA ALA A 134 19.09 -3.16 2.59
C ALA A 134 19.92 -2.10 1.83
N GLY A 135 19.36 -1.49 0.78
CA GLY A 135 20.06 -0.56 -0.11
C GLY A 135 19.95 0.91 0.30
N ILE A 136 18.73 1.40 0.52
CA ILE A 136 18.49 2.82 0.88
C ILE A 136 19.04 3.15 2.26
N ARG A 137 18.92 2.23 3.23
CA ARG A 137 19.45 2.47 4.59
C ARG A 137 20.97 2.69 4.55
N ARG A 138 21.70 1.93 3.73
CA ARG A 138 23.13 2.14 3.49
C ARG A 138 23.45 3.44 2.76
N LEU A 139 22.60 3.86 1.81
CA LEU A 139 22.82 5.10 1.07
C LEU A 139 22.50 6.33 1.92
N SER A 140 21.46 6.26 2.75
CA SER A 140 21.10 7.29 3.73
C SER A 140 22.12 7.37 4.87
N ASP A 141 22.59 6.22 5.39
CA ASP A 141 23.67 6.18 6.39
C ASP A 141 25.02 6.66 5.80
N ALA A 142 25.18 6.57 4.48
CA ALA A 142 26.35 7.09 3.74
C ALA A 142 26.26 8.59 3.40
N PHE A 143 25.17 9.28 3.75
CA PHE A 143 25.12 10.75 3.76
C PHE A 143 25.11 11.26 5.21
N PRO A 144 26.28 11.35 5.88
CA PRO A 144 26.37 12.00 7.17
C PRO A 144 25.89 13.45 7.05
N ALA A 145 24.92 13.84 7.88
CA ALA A 145 24.44 15.22 8.01
C ALA A 145 25.55 16.26 8.34
N GLN A 146 26.77 15.80 8.60
CA GLN A 146 27.95 16.59 8.89
C GLN A 146 28.64 17.16 7.64
N GLU A 147 28.37 16.64 6.43
CA GLU A 147 29.03 17.12 5.20
C GLU A 147 28.33 18.32 4.54
N GLY A 148 27.08 18.62 4.93
CA GLY A 148 26.33 19.77 4.42
C GLY A 148 26.82 21.13 4.94
N VAL A 149 27.67 21.14 5.97
CA VAL A 149 28.22 22.37 6.56
C VAL A 149 29.45 22.87 5.79
N THR A 150 30.11 22.01 5.02
CA THR A 150 31.35 22.38 4.29
C THR A 150 31.09 23.08 2.95
N LEU A 151 29.82 23.23 2.55
CA LEU A 151 29.37 23.92 1.34
C LEU A 151 28.70 25.29 1.63
N ALA A 152 28.75 25.76 2.89
CA ALA A 152 28.31 27.10 3.29
C ALA A 152 29.51 28.04 3.48
#